data_AF-A0A7W1V8P6-F1
#
_entry.id   AF-A0A7W1V8P6-F1
#
_cell.length_a   1.000
_cell.length_b   1.000
_cell.length_c   1.000
_cell.angle_alpha   90.00
_cell.angle_beta   90.00
_cell.angle_gamma   90.00
#
_symmetry.space_group_name_H-M   'P 1'
#
loop_
_entity.id
_entity.type
_entity.pdbx_description
1 polymer ?
#
loop_
_entity_poly.entity_id
_entity_poly.type
_entity_poly.pdbx_seq_one_letter_code
_entity_poly.pdbx_strand_id
1 'polypeptide(L)'
;MSKYSILKPFNIKGKFNMCVTAINFFSSRSNKEVCEVLRIKPEENRTYPLSDIDFLQYLKKTNLLPDAWRYHDSILSLLKRLEQVGILQSTGKRNLANCYYFLKELTQKQRRSWIWLTPAIGADFLRYLLSPCIVQITGKIGEDVHAGSGIFISRIIILTCSHVLEDMKVDEVQIINGQETRVVNFKSHPKIDVGFIEIEHSFDYAETQVVFAEPKILDEIYVMGFPKIPSYARSCIDCSKGRSKFHKYNCVGRK
;
A
#
# COMPACT_ATOMS: atom_id res chain seq x y z
N MET A 1 -23.73 21.54 -18.72
CA MET A 1 -22.29 21.24 -18.64
C MET A 1 -21.71 22.04 -17.48
N SER A 2 -21.33 21.42 -16.36
CA SER A 2 -20.73 22.17 -15.26
C SER A 2 -19.27 22.52 -15.61
N LYS A 3 -18.91 23.81 -15.44
CA LYS A 3 -17.77 24.51 -16.03
C LYS A 3 -16.44 24.39 -15.25
N TYR A 4 -16.37 23.55 -14.22
CA TYR A 4 -15.30 23.64 -13.22
C TYR A 4 -14.49 22.35 -13.08
N SER A 5 -13.16 22.52 -13.10
CA SER A 5 -12.18 21.50 -12.74
C SER A 5 -12.36 21.07 -11.28
N ILE A 6 -12.26 19.78 -11.02
CA ILE A 6 -12.23 19.23 -9.68
C ILE A 6 -10.77 19.18 -9.25
N LEU A 7 -10.39 20.13 -8.40
CA LEU A 7 -9.04 20.23 -7.84
C LEU A 7 -8.84 19.32 -6.62
N LYS A 8 -9.91 18.70 -6.12
CA LYS A 8 -9.83 17.76 -5.01
C LYS A 8 -9.03 16.53 -5.46
N PRO A 9 -7.94 16.16 -4.75
CA PRO A 9 -7.17 14.99 -5.10
C PRO A 9 -8.01 13.71 -4.93
N PHE A 10 -7.71 12.70 -5.75
CA PHE A 10 -8.28 11.36 -5.55
C PHE A 10 -7.99 10.85 -4.14
N ASN A 11 -8.95 10.13 -3.55
CA ASN A 11 -8.66 9.30 -2.37
C ASN A 11 -7.69 8.17 -2.74
N ILE A 12 -7.10 7.50 -1.74
CA ILE A 12 -6.05 6.49 -1.98
C ILE A 12 -6.52 5.36 -2.91
N LYS A 13 -7.74 4.86 -2.72
CA LYS A 13 -8.34 3.83 -3.59
C LYS A 13 -8.46 4.32 -5.04
N GLY A 14 -8.91 5.55 -5.24
CA GLY A 14 -9.00 6.21 -6.55
C GLY A 14 -7.63 6.39 -7.20
N LYS A 15 -6.63 6.87 -6.45
CA LYS A 15 -5.24 6.98 -6.94
C LYS A 15 -4.70 5.63 -7.37
N PHE A 16 -4.88 4.60 -6.54
CA PHE A 16 -4.45 3.23 -6.86
C PHE A 16 -5.09 2.72 -8.15
N ASN A 17 -6.42 2.81 -8.26
CA ASN A 17 -7.12 2.39 -9.46
C ASN A 17 -6.64 3.14 -10.70
N MET A 18 -6.44 4.46 -10.61
CA MET A 18 -5.92 5.27 -11.72
C MET A 18 -4.49 4.88 -12.10
N CYS A 19 -3.61 4.56 -11.14
CA CYS A 19 -2.28 4.03 -11.44
C CYS A 19 -2.34 2.71 -12.21
N VAL A 20 -3.17 1.76 -11.75
CA VAL A 20 -3.33 0.45 -12.42
C VAL A 20 -3.87 0.63 -13.83
N THR A 21 -4.88 1.49 -14.01
CA THR A 21 -5.44 1.80 -15.33
C THR A 21 -4.40 2.47 -16.22
N ALA A 22 -3.59 3.40 -15.71
CA ALA A 22 -2.52 4.04 -16.47
C ALA A 22 -1.44 3.02 -16.90
N ILE A 23 -1.00 2.15 -15.99
CA ILE A 23 -0.03 1.08 -16.29
C ILE A 23 -0.54 0.17 -17.40
N ASN A 24 -1.81 -0.25 -17.29
CA ASN A 24 -2.44 -1.07 -18.32
C ASN A 24 -2.60 -0.29 -19.63
N PHE A 25 -2.96 0.99 -19.60
CA PHE A 25 -3.13 1.80 -20.80
C PHE A 25 -1.82 2.05 -21.57
N PHE A 26 -0.74 2.40 -20.86
CA PHE A 26 0.56 2.69 -21.46
C PHE A 26 1.42 1.43 -21.70
N SER A 27 0.88 0.23 -21.44
CA SER A 27 1.56 -1.03 -21.72
C SER A 27 1.56 -1.33 -23.22
N SER A 28 2.67 -1.85 -23.73
CA SER A 28 2.76 -2.31 -25.12
C SER A 28 1.83 -3.49 -25.40
N ARG A 29 1.51 -4.31 -24.38
CA ARG A 29 0.67 -5.51 -24.51
C ARG A 29 -0.78 -5.19 -24.87
N SER A 30 -1.32 -4.13 -24.29
CA SER A 30 -2.71 -3.67 -24.48
C SER A 30 -2.84 -2.60 -25.57
N ASN A 31 -1.71 -2.20 -26.18
CA ASN A 31 -1.66 -1.06 -27.09
C ASN A 31 -2.65 -1.18 -28.27
N LYS A 32 -2.79 -2.40 -28.83
CA LYS A 32 -3.74 -2.69 -29.91
C LYS A 32 -5.19 -2.46 -29.46
N GLU A 33 -5.59 -3.07 -28.36
CA GLU A 33 -6.94 -2.94 -27.77
C GLU A 33 -7.26 -1.47 -27.44
N VAL A 34 -6.29 -0.74 -26.88
CA VAL A 34 -6.44 0.68 -26.57
C VAL A 34 -6.62 1.52 -27.85
N CYS A 35 -5.82 1.25 -28.89
CA CYS A 35 -5.93 1.95 -30.17
C CYS A 35 -7.31 1.71 -30.81
N GLU A 36 -7.84 0.49 -30.74
CA GLU A 36 -9.18 0.16 -31.23
C GLU A 36 -10.26 0.99 -30.51
N VAL A 37 -10.23 1.06 -29.18
CA VAL A 37 -11.15 1.90 -28.39
C VAL A 37 -11.03 3.38 -28.78
N LEU A 38 -9.80 3.85 -28.99
CA LEU A 38 -9.54 5.23 -29.38
C LEU A 38 -9.84 5.51 -30.86
N ARG A 39 -10.05 4.47 -31.68
CA ARG A 39 -10.15 4.53 -33.15
C ARG A 39 -8.90 5.12 -33.81
N ILE A 40 -7.74 4.83 -33.23
CA ILE A 40 -6.43 5.18 -33.77
C ILE A 40 -6.00 4.02 -34.68
N LYS A 41 -5.51 4.33 -35.89
CA LYS A 41 -4.90 3.35 -36.79
C LYS A 41 -3.39 3.35 -36.58
N PRO A 42 -2.82 2.39 -35.84
CA PRO A 42 -1.37 2.29 -35.70
C PRO A 42 -0.72 1.89 -37.04
N GLU A 43 0.53 2.30 -37.26
CA GLU A 43 1.35 1.76 -38.35
C GLU A 43 1.58 0.25 -38.15
N GLU A 44 1.68 -0.51 -39.24
CA GLU A 44 1.93 -1.94 -39.16
C GLU A 44 3.22 -2.24 -38.39
N ASN A 45 3.15 -3.22 -37.48
CA ASN A 45 4.27 -3.70 -36.65
C ASN A 45 4.93 -2.65 -35.74
N ARG A 46 4.27 -1.53 -35.44
CA ARG A 46 4.78 -0.52 -34.49
C ARG A 46 3.82 -0.28 -33.33
N THR A 47 4.37 -0.17 -32.12
CA THR A 47 3.59 0.24 -30.94
C THR A 47 3.30 1.73 -31.02
N TYR A 48 2.03 2.12 -30.96
CA TYR A 48 1.65 3.52 -31.02
C TYR A 48 1.97 4.24 -29.71
N PRO A 49 2.69 5.38 -29.71
CA PRO A 49 2.97 6.14 -28.50
C PRO A 49 1.70 6.86 -28.04
N LEU A 50 1.13 6.40 -26.92
CA LEU A 50 -0.08 6.97 -26.34
C LEU A 50 0.26 8.17 -25.45
N SER A 51 -0.56 9.22 -25.51
CA SER A 51 -0.39 10.45 -24.74
C SER A 51 -1.28 10.52 -23.50
N ASP A 52 -1.00 11.48 -22.64
CA ASP A 52 -1.88 11.85 -21.52
C ASP A 52 -3.29 12.29 -21.98
N ILE A 53 -3.41 12.98 -23.11
CA ILE A 53 -4.70 13.31 -23.74
C ILE A 53 -5.44 12.05 -24.20
N ASP A 54 -4.74 11.11 -24.83
CA ASP A 54 -5.34 9.84 -25.25
C ASP A 54 -5.87 9.06 -24.05
N PHE A 55 -5.15 9.11 -22.92
CA PHE A 55 -5.57 8.47 -21.67
C PHE A 55 -6.89 9.05 -21.14
N LEU A 56 -7.04 10.38 -21.13
CA LEU A 56 -8.28 11.03 -20.73
C LEU A 56 -9.47 10.67 -21.64
N GLN A 57 -9.22 10.60 -22.95
CA GLN A 57 -10.24 10.15 -23.90
C GLN A 57 -10.63 8.69 -23.67
N TYR A 58 -9.65 7.83 -23.41
CA TYR A 58 -9.86 6.42 -23.12
C TYR A 58 -10.71 6.23 -21.85
N LEU A 59 -10.39 6.94 -20.76
CA LEU A 59 -11.15 6.90 -19.51
C LEU A 59 -12.63 7.29 -19.70
N LYS A 60 -12.88 8.30 -20.55
CA LYS A 60 -14.25 8.72 -20.90
C LYS A 60 -14.97 7.68 -21.75
N LYS A 61 -14.31 7.16 -22.80
CA LYS A 61 -14.91 6.19 -23.74
C LYS A 61 -15.23 4.84 -23.10
N THR A 62 -14.40 4.39 -22.17
CA THR A 62 -14.59 3.14 -21.41
C THR A 62 -15.49 3.31 -20.19
N ASN A 63 -15.99 4.53 -19.93
CA ASN A 63 -16.81 4.87 -18.78
C ASN A 63 -16.14 4.58 -17.42
N LEU A 64 -14.81 4.40 -17.39
CA LEU A 64 -14.04 4.20 -16.14
C LEU A 64 -14.00 5.48 -15.30
N LEU A 65 -13.99 6.64 -15.97
CA LEU A 65 -14.16 7.94 -15.36
C LEU A 65 -14.88 8.86 -16.37
N PRO A 66 -16.23 8.92 -16.36
CA PRO A 66 -17.00 9.66 -17.36
C PRO A 66 -16.62 11.15 -17.44
N ASP A 67 -16.30 11.71 -16.28
CA ASP A 67 -15.89 13.10 -16.07
C ASP A 67 -14.35 13.29 -16.08
N ALA A 68 -13.59 12.42 -16.77
CA ALA A 68 -12.11 12.43 -16.74
C ALA A 68 -11.49 13.82 -16.96
N TRP A 69 -12.04 14.61 -17.88
CA TRP A 69 -11.59 15.98 -18.16
C TRP A 69 -11.68 16.92 -16.97
N ARG A 70 -12.62 16.71 -16.04
CA ARG A 70 -12.72 17.51 -14.81
C ARG A 70 -11.60 17.19 -13.83
N TYR A 71 -10.98 16.02 -13.94
CA TYR A 71 -9.86 15.57 -13.11
C TYR A 71 -8.51 15.71 -13.82
N HIS A 72 -8.44 16.44 -14.93
CA HIS A 72 -7.28 16.58 -15.79
C HIS A 72 -5.97 16.82 -14.99
N ASP A 73 -5.94 17.85 -14.14
CA ASP A 73 -4.72 18.21 -13.41
C ASP A 73 -4.30 17.14 -12.40
N SER A 74 -5.28 16.49 -11.75
CA SER A 74 -5.01 15.38 -10.83
C SER A 74 -4.44 14.16 -11.57
N ILE A 75 -4.95 13.87 -12.76
CA ILE A 75 -4.49 12.76 -13.61
C ILE A 75 -3.09 13.06 -14.13
N LEU A 76 -2.84 14.26 -14.67
CA LEU A 76 -1.51 14.65 -15.15
C LEU A 76 -0.47 14.63 -14.02
N SER A 77 -0.81 15.14 -12.84
CA SER A 77 0.07 15.09 -11.67
C SER A 77 0.42 13.65 -11.29
N LEU A 78 -0.56 12.73 -11.36
CA LEU A 78 -0.34 11.31 -11.12
C LEU A 78 0.58 10.67 -12.18
N LEU A 79 0.35 10.95 -13.47
CA LEU A 79 1.18 10.43 -14.56
C LEU A 79 2.62 10.94 -14.46
N LYS A 80 2.80 12.23 -14.20
CA LYS A 80 4.12 12.83 -13.95
C LYS A 80 4.80 12.20 -12.75
N ARG A 81 4.05 11.87 -11.70
CA ARG A 81 4.61 11.19 -10.52
C ARG A 81 5.05 9.76 -10.85
N LEU A 82 4.28 9.03 -11.66
CA LEU A 82 4.65 7.70 -12.16
C LEU A 82 5.92 7.75 -13.03
N GLU A 83 6.06 8.79 -13.85
CA GLU A 83 7.29 9.06 -14.62
C GLU A 83 8.48 9.34 -13.70
N GLN A 84 8.34 10.25 -12.74
CA GLN A 84 9.42 10.64 -11.80
C GLN A 84 10.00 9.46 -11.01
N VAL A 85 9.19 8.44 -10.70
CA VAL A 85 9.65 7.25 -9.98
C VAL A 85 10.03 6.08 -10.91
N GLY A 86 10.10 6.33 -12.22
CA GLY A 86 10.51 5.35 -13.22
C GLY A 86 9.53 4.19 -13.39
N ILE A 87 8.23 4.42 -13.19
CA ILE A 87 7.17 3.47 -13.54
C ILE A 87 6.75 3.67 -15.00
N LEU A 88 6.54 4.92 -15.40
CA LEU A 88 6.36 5.31 -16.79
C LEU A 88 7.66 5.89 -17.34
N GLN A 89 7.90 5.71 -18.64
CA GLN A 89 8.98 6.35 -19.36
C GLN A 89 8.41 7.30 -20.40
N SER A 90 8.86 8.56 -20.38
CA SER A 90 8.47 9.55 -21.39
C SER A 90 9.17 9.27 -22.71
N THR A 91 8.42 9.30 -23.81
CA THR A 91 8.92 9.11 -25.18
C THR A 91 8.86 10.38 -26.02
N GLY A 92 8.69 11.52 -25.35
CA GLY A 92 8.58 12.82 -25.99
C GLY A 92 7.15 13.35 -25.99
N LYS A 93 6.85 14.21 -26.95
CA LYS A 93 5.57 14.93 -27.02
C LYS A 93 4.91 14.78 -28.38
N ARG A 94 3.58 14.73 -28.38
CA ARG A 94 2.73 14.75 -29.57
C ARG A 94 1.67 15.84 -29.39
N ASN A 95 1.69 16.86 -30.25
CA ASN A 95 0.77 18.01 -30.13
C ASN A 95 0.75 18.62 -28.72
N LEU A 96 1.94 18.87 -28.14
CA LEU A 96 2.16 19.38 -26.76
C LEU A 96 1.78 18.42 -25.63
N ALA A 97 1.10 17.30 -25.91
CA ALA A 97 0.77 16.23 -24.96
C ALA A 97 1.99 15.33 -24.72
N ASN A 98 2.21 14.87 -23.48
CA ASN A 98 3.33 13.98 -23.19
C ASN A 98 2.94 12.53 -23.54
N CYS A 99 3.86 11.81 -24.18
CA CYS A 99 3.70 10.40 -24.53
C CYS A 99 4.48 9.52 -23.57
N TYR A 100 3.92 8.37 -23.22
CA TYR A 100 4.52 7.46 -22.25
C TYR A 100 4.46 6.00 -22.71
N TYR A 101 5.41 5.20 -22.21
CA TYR A 101 5.30 3.74 -22.15
C TYR A 101 5.48 3.22 -20.73
N PHE A 102 4.81 2.11 -20.42
CA PHE A 102 5.12 1.28 -19.27
C PHE A 102 6.12 0.19 -19.69
N LEU A 103 7.39 0.35 -19.31
CA LEU A 103 8.49 -0.59 -19.59
C LEU A 103 9.17 -1.11 -18.33
N LYS A 104 8.57 -0.90 -17.15
CA LYS A 104 9.17 -1.33 -15.89
C LYS A 104 9.18 -2.85 -15.79
N GLU A 105 10.37 -3.43 -15.71
CA GLU A 105 10.53 -4.85 -15.41
C GLU A 105 10.31 -5.11 -13.91
N LEU A 106 9.29 -5.92 -13.61
CA LEU A 106 9.00 -6.35 -12.25
C LEU A 106 9.63 -7.72 -11.99
N THR A 107 10.39 -7.82 -10.91
CA THR A 107 10.87 -9.10 -10.37
C THR A 107 9.70 -10.02 -10.01
N GLN A 108 9.95 -11.33 -9.91
CA GLN A 108 8.91 -12.29 -9.49
C GLN A 108 8.26 -11.92 -8.16
N LYS A 109 9.05 -11.38 -7.21
CA LYS A 109 8.55 -10.90 -5.91
C LYS A 109 7.64 -9.67 -6.07
N GLN A 110 8.06 -8.67 -6.85
CA GLN A 110 7.26 -7.46 -7.07
C GLN A 110 5.96 -7.74 -7.83
N ARG A 111 5.91 -8.74 -8.72
CA ARG A 111 4.67 -9.11 -9.42
C ARG A 111 3.57 -9.62 -8.50
N ARG A 112 3.90 -10.05 -7.29
CA ARG A 112 2.95 -10.63 -6.33
C ARG A 112 2.14 -9.60 -5.55
N SER A 113 2.53 -8.32 -5.57
CA SER A 113 1.86 -7.26 -4.81
C SER A 113 2.00 -5.90 -5.49
N TRP A 114 1.11 -4.98 -5.18
CA TRP A 114 1.16 -3.60 -5.68
C TRP A 114 2.01 -2.66 -4.82
N ILE A 115 2.65 -3.16 -3.75
CA ILE A 115 3.48 -2.37 -2.83
C ILE A 115 4.55 -1.54 -3.56
N TRP A 116 5.06 -2.01 -4.70
CA TRP A 116 6.03 -1.27 -5.52
C TRP A 116 5.48 0.04 -6.14
N LEU A 117 4.16 0.30 -6.07
CA LEU A 117 3.56 1.59 -6.43
C LEU A 117 3.68 2.66 -5.33
N THR A 118 4.14 2.28 -4.13
CA THR A 118 4.29 3.20 -2.99
C THR A 118 5.06 4.48 -3.31
N PRO A 119 6.19 4.46 -4.05
CA PRO A 119 6.92 5.68 -4.40
C PRO A 119 6.06 6.70 -5.18
N ALA A 120 5.11 6.21 -5.99
CA ALA A 120 4.20 7.05 -6.76
C ALA A 120 2.98 7.52 -5.95
N ILE A 121 2.32 6.62 -5.20
CA ILE A 121 1.05 6.93 -4.53
C ILE A 121 1.28 7.60 -3.17
N GLY A 122 2.33 7.22 -2.44
CA GLY A 122 2.69 7.71 -1.11
C GLY A 122 2.50 6.69 0.01
N ALA A 123 2.94 7.05 1.23
CA ALA A 123 2.94 6.18 2.41
C ALA A 123 1.53 5.73 2.85
N ASP A 124 0.52 6.58 2.65
CA ASP A 124 -0.89 6.26 2.94
C ASP A 124 -1.40 5.07 2.14
N PHE A 125 -0.79 4.78 0.99
CA PHE A 125 -1.11 3.59 0.20
C PHE A 125 -0.68 2.30 0.90
N LEU A 126 0.49 2.30 1.53
CA LEU A 126 0.91 1.15 2.34
C LEU A 126 -0.03 0.95 3.51
N ARG A 127 -0.43 2.02 4.20
CA ARG A 127 -1.43 1.93 5.27
C ARG A 127 -2.74 1.34 4.75
N TYR A 128 -3.23 1.83 3.60
CA TYR A 128 -4.43 1.29 2.97
C TYR A 128 -4.32 -0.21 2.61
N LEU A 129 -3.16 -0.66 2.12
CA LEU A 129 -2.94 -2.06 1.76
C LEU A 129 -2.73 -2.98 2.96
N LEU A 130 -1.99 -2.52 3.97
CA LEU A 130 -1.49 -3.36 5.06
C LEU A 130 -2.34 -3.26 6.33
N SER A 131 -3.18 -2.22 6.49
CA SER A 131 -4.02 -2.08 7.68
C SER A 131 -4.90 -3.29 7.98
N PRO A 132 -5.46 -4.04 7.00
CA PRO A 132 -6.24 -5.24 7.34
C PRO A 132 -5.44 -6.35 8.01
N CYS A 133 -4.11 -6.31 7.87
CA CYS A 133 -3.20 -7.35 8.33
C CYS A 133 -2.46 -6.96 9.63
N ILE A 134 -2.52 -5.68 10.00
CA ILE A 134 -1.88 -5.15 11.20
C ILE A 134 -2.95 -5.03 12.27
N VAL A 135 -2.71 -5.68 13.40
CA VAL A 135 -3.70 -5.84 14.47
C VAL A 135 -3.25 -5.15 15.73
N GLN A 136 -4.22 -4.66 16.49
CA GLN A 136 -3.99 -4.27 17.87
C GLN A 136 -4.19 -5.48 18.75
N ILE A 137 -3.26 -5.70 19.67
CA ILE A 137 -3.37 -6.73 20.69
C ILE A 137 -3.67 -6.01 22.00
N THR A 138 -4.77 -6.36 22.67
CA THR A 138 -5.15 -5.75 23.94
C THR A 138 -4.89 -6.70 25.11
N GLY A 139 -4.62 -6.10 26.26
CA GLY A 139 -4.44 -6.81 27.51
C GLY A 139 -4.46 -5.85 28.69
N LYS A 140 -4.08 -6.35 29.86
CA LYS A 140 -4.06 -5.57 31.10
C LYS A 140 -2.73 -5.70 31.85
N ILE A 141 -2.29 -4.59 32.43
CA ILE A 141 -1.23 -4.55 33.43
C ILE A 141 -1.87 -4.09 34.73
N GLY A 142 -2.10 -5.04 35.66
CA GLY A 142 -3.00 -4.78 36.79
C GLY A 142 -4.43 -4.55 36.31
N GLU A 143 -4.99 -3.37 36.61
CA GLU A 143 -6.33 -2.95 36.14
C GLU A 143 -6.29 -2.08 34.88
N ASP A 144 -5.10 -1.59 34.50
CA ASP A 144 -4.94 -0.67 33.38
C ASP A 144 -4.95 -1.40 32.04
N VAL A 145 -5.74 -0.88 31.10
CA VAL A 145 -5.77 -1.37 29.71
C VAL A 145 -4.47 -1.01 29.02
N HIS A 146 -3.83 -2.02 28.44
CA HIS A 146 -2.61 -1.92 27.67
C HIS A 146 -2.83 -2.44 26.25
N ALA A 147 -2.00 -1.97 25.32
CA ALA A 147 -2.08 -2.38 23.92
C ALA A 147 -0.69 -2.57 23.32
N GLY A 148 -0.58 -3.59 22.48
CA GLY A 148 0.54 -3.85 21.59
C GLY A 148 0.08 -3.90 20.13
N SER A 149 1.02 -4.15 19.23
CA SER A 149 0.77 -4.32 17.80
C SER A 149 1.21 -5.70 17.34
N GLY A 150 0.52 -6.25 16.37
CA GLY A 150 0.91 -7.48 15.69
C GLY A 150 0.63 -7.42 14.19
N ILE A 151 1.12 -8.42 13.47
CA ILE A 151 0.86 -8.60 12.04
C ILE A 151 0.49 -10.04 11.77
N PHE A 152 -0.53 -10.26 10.95
CA PHE A 152 -0.84 -11.61 10.49
C PHE A 152 0.25 -12.15 9.56
N ILE A 153 0.71 -13.37 9.87
CA ILE A 153 1.63 -14.16 9.03
C ILE A 153 0.92 -15.39 8.41
N SER A 154 -0.24 -15.76 8.94
CA SER A 154 -1.18 -16.71 8.37
C SER A 154 -2.60 -16.33 8.80
N ARG A 155 -3.63 -16.95 8.20
CA ARG A 155 -5.04 -16.63 8.47
C ARG A 155 -5.44 -16.72 9.94
N ILE A 156 -4.67 -17.45 10.76
CA ILE A 156 -4.93 -17.69 12.19
C ILE A 156 -3.73 -17.37 13.10
N ILE A 157 -2.59 -16.94 12.54
CA ILE A 157 -1.37 -16.67 13.32
C ILE A 157 -0.97 -15.20 13.19
N ILE A 158 -0.87 -14.55 14.34
CA ILE A 158 -0.37 -13.19 14.50
C ILE A 158 1.06 -13.25 15.05
N LEU A 159 1.98 -12.57 14.37
CA LEU A 159 3.34 -12.31 14.84
C LEU A 159 3.37 -10.98 15.60
N THR A 160 4.01 -10.97 16.76
CA THR A 160 4.22 -9.78 17.60
C THR A 160 5.56 -9.87 18.32
N CYS A 161 5.85 -8.92 19.21
CA CYS A 161 7.01 -8.97 20.09
C CYS A 161 6.72 -9.83 21.33
N SER A 162 7.74 -10.51 21.88
CA SER A 162 7.58 -11.30 23.12
C SER A 162 7.10 -10.44 24.28
N HIS A 163 7.63 -9.22 24.41
CA HIS A 163 7.26 -8.32 25.50
C HIS A 163 5.76 -7.94 25.48
N VAL A 164 5.12 -7.94 24.31
CA VAL A 164 3.65 -7.73 24.21
C VAL A 164 2.88 -8.86 24.88
N LEU A 165 3.42 -10.08 24.90
CA LEU A 165 2.79 -11.25 25.52
C LEU A 165 3.17 -11.40 27.00
N GLU A 166 4.36 -10.95 27.38
CA GLU A 166 4.94 -11.17 28.71
C GLU A 166 4.66 -10.01 29.67
N ASP A 167 4.62 -8.77 29.18
CA ASP A 167 4.48 -7.57 30.03
C ASP A 167 3.01 -7.30 30.41
N MET A 168 2.05 -7.91 29.72
CA MET A 168 0.62 -7.75 29.99
C MET A 168 -0.13 -9.08 29.93
N LYS A 169 -1.21 -9.18 30.71
CA LYS A 169 -2.18 -10.26 30.57
C LYS A 169 -3.01 -10.00 29.31
N VAL A 170 -2.68 -10.66 28.21
CA VAL A 170 -3.43 -10.59 26.95
C VAL A 170 -4.89 -10.99 27.18
N ASP A 171 -5.82 -10.21 26.62
CA ASP A 171 -7.25 -10.53 26.73
C ASP A 171 -7.58 -11.81 25.94
N GLU A 172 -8.41 -12.68 26.52
CA GLU A 172 -8.84 -13.92 25.87
C GLU A 172 -9.63 -13.67 24.58
N VAL A 173 -10.33 -12.53 24.49
CA VAL A 173 -11.08 -12.09 23.32
C VAL A 173 -10.43 -10.82 22.78
N GLN A 174 -10.11 -10.83 21.50
CA GLN A 174 -9.52 -9.72 20.76
C GLN A 174 -10.53 -9.19 19.75
N ILE A 175 -10.56 -7.87 19.52
CA ILE A 175 -11.36 -7.24 18.48
C ILE A 175 -10.43 -6.89 17.31
N ILE A 176 -10.52 -7.65 16.23
CA ILE A 176 -9.67 -7.51 15.04
C ILE A 176 -10.55 -7.11 13.85
N ASN A 177 -10.23 -6.00 13.19
CA ASN A 177 -11.03 -5.47 12.06
C ASN A 177 -12.53 -5.35 12.36
N GLY A 178 -12.90 -5.10 13.63
CA GLY A 178 -14.28 -5.01 14.09
C GLY A 178 -14.97 -6.35 14.35
N GLN A 179 -14.24 -7.46 14.32
CA GLN A 179 -14.75 -8.80 14.64
C GLN A 179 -14.08 -9.34 15.90
N GLU A 180 -14.87 -9.96 16.77
CA GLU A 180 -14.37 -10.65 17.96
C GLU A 180 -13.78 -12.01 17.58
N THR A 181 -12.63 -12.33 18.16
CA THR A 181 -12.01 -13.65 18.04
C THR A 181 -11.34 -14.05 19.34
N ARG A 182 -11.34 -15.34 19.67
CA ARG A 182 -10.68 -15.86 20.86
C ARG A 182 -9.22 -16.17 20.58
N VAL A 183 -8.35 -15.85 21.53
CA VAL A 183 -6.99 -16.36 21.61
C VAL A 183 -7.06 -17.83 22.02
N VAL A 184 -6.57 -18.72 21.15
CA VAL A 184 -6.50 -20.16 21.38
C VAL A 184 -5.22 -20.48 22.14
N ASN A 185 -4.11 -19.87 21.71
CA ASN A 185 -2.79 -20.12 22.26
C ASN A 185 -1.87 -18.94 21.97
N PHE A 186 -0.79 -18.81 22.72
CA PHE A 186 0.31 -17.94 22.37
C PHE A 186 1.64 -18.53 22.84
N LYS A 187 2.73 -18.17 22.15
CA LYS A 187 4.09 -18.57 22.52
C LYS A 187 5.03 -17.39 22.34
N SER A 188 5.80 -17.06 23.37
CA SER A 188 6.93 -16.15 23.27
C SER A 188 8.24 -16.92 23.08
N HIS A 189 9.17 -16.33 22.33
CA HIS A 189 10.52 -16.85 22.22
C HIS A 189 11.36 -16.32 23.38
N PRO A 190 12.12 -17.19 24.10
CA PRO A 190 12.74 -16.82 25.39
C PRO A 190 14.00 -15.92 25.27
N LYS A 191 14.56 -15.76 24.06
CA LYS A 191 15.80 -15.00 23.82
C LYS A 191 15.70 -13.90 22.79
N ILE A 192 14.64 -13.93 21.99
CA ILE A 192 14.45 -13.03 20.85
C ILE A 192 13.07 -12.44 21.08
N ASP A 193 12.93 -11.14 20.92
CA ASP A 193 11.68 -10.43 21.19
C ASP A 193 10.64 -10.71 20.09
N VAL A 194 10.15 -11.95 20.04
CA VAL A 194 9.26 -12.52 19.03
C VAL A 194 8.23 -13.42 19.71
N GLY A 195 6.96 -13.11 19.51
CA GLY A 195 5.82 -13.88 19.99
C GLY A 195 4.84 -14.23 18.87
N PHE A 196 4.10 -15.31 19.07
CA PHE A 196 3.00 -15.73 18.21
C PHE A 196 1.71 -15.84 19.00
N ILE A 197 0.60 -15.40 18.41
CA ILE A 197 -0.75 -15.62 18.92
C ILE A 197 -1.51 -16.44 17.87
N GLU A 198 -2.13 -17.52 18.30
CA GLU A 198 -3.08 -18.31 17.52
C GLU A 198 -4.50 -17.90 17.90
N ILE A 199 -5.32 -17.61 16.90
CA ILE A 199 -6.71 -17.19 17.07
C ILE A 199 -7.68 -18.22 16.49
N GLU A 200 -8.90 -18.24 17.02
CA GLU A 200 -9.91 -19.25 16.69
C GLU A 200 -10.49 -19.07 15.27
N HIS A 201 -10.71 -17.82 14.85
CA HIS A 201 -11.33 -17.53 13.56
C HIS A 201 -10.29 -17.12 12.52
N SER A 202 -10.41 -17.71 11.33
CA SER A 202 -9.57 -17.32 10.20
C SER A 202 -10.01 -15.97 9.66
N PHE A 203 -9.07 -15.03 9.53
CA PHE A 203 -9.32 -13.77 8.84
C PHE A 203 -8.92 -13.89 7.37
N ASP A 204 -9.82 -13.48 6.48
CA ASP A 204 -9.51 -13.38 5.06
C ASP A 204 -8.94 -11.99 4.79
N TYR A 205 -7.63 -11.94 4.63
CA TYR A 205 -6.90 -10.75 4.20
C TYR A 205 -6.05 -11.14 3.00
N ALA A 206 -5.79 -10.17 2.11
CA ALA A 206 -4.91 -10.40 0.98
C ALA A 206 -3.56 -10.86 1.54
N GLU A 207 -3.14 -12.10 1.26
CA GLU A 207 -1.97 -12.73 1.87
C GLU A 207 -0.81 -11.74 1.96
N THR A 208 -0.51 -11.29 3.19
CA THR A 208 0.67 -10.52 3.47
C THR A 208 1.86 -11.40 3.21
N GLN A 209 2.65 -11.05 2.21
CA GLN A 209 3.97 -11.64 2.04
C GLN A 209 4.88 -11.01 3.09
N VAL A 210 4.79 -11.54 4.31
CA VAL A 210 5.76 -11.24 5.35
C VAL A 210 7.07 -11.88 4.93
N VAL A 211 8.08 -11.04 4.77
CA VAL A 211 9.43 -11.47 4.41
C VAL A 211 10.34 -11.05 5.55
N PHE A 212 11.03 -12.02 6.13
CA PHE A 212 12.13 -11.75 7.04
C PHE A 212 13.33 -11.35 6.18
N ALA A 213 13.74 -10.09 6.32
CA ALA A 213 14.86 -9.53 5.59
C ALA A 213 15.72 -8.71 6.54
N GLU A 214 17.04 -8.74 6.32
CA GLU A 214 17.96 -7.85 6.99
C GLU A 214 17.92 -6.47 6.31
N PRO A 215 17.53 -5.40 7.02
CA PRO A 215 17.49 -4.07 6.44
C PRO A 215 18.91 -3.58 6.11
N LYS A 216 19.08 -2.98 4.93
CA LYS A 216 20.33 -2.37 4.48
C LYS A 216 20.34 -0.89 4.78
N ILE A 217 21.54 -0.31 4.78
CA ILE A 217 21.74 1.14 4.92
C ILE A 217 21.01 1.87 3.80
N LEU A 218 20.29 2.95 4.16
CA LEU A 218 19.45 3.76 3.27
C LEU A 218 18.16 3.08 2.77
N ASP A 219 17.83 1.89 3.26
CA ASP A 219 16.50 1.34 3.05
C ASP A 219 15.44 2.30 3.61
N GLU A 220 14.40 2.52 2.82
CA GLU A 220 13.21 3.21 3.27
C GLU A 220 12.42 2.28 4.18
N ILE A 221 12.31 2.66 5.46
CA ILE A 221 11.58 1.88 6.46
C ILE A 221 10.25 2.57 6.73
N TYR A 222 9.17 1.80 6.67
CA TYR A 222 7.85 2.22 7.08
C TYR A 222 7.48 1.46 8.35
N VAL A 223 7.19 2.18 9.42
CA VAL A 223 6.76 1.60 10.69
C VAL A 223 5.26 1.79 10.81
N MET A 224 4.55 0.69 11.09
CA MET A 224 3.12 0.70 11.29
C MET A 224 2.74 -0.03 12.56
N GLY A 225 1.72 0.48 13.24
CA GLY A 225 1.21 -0.12 14.46
C GLY A 225 0.21 0.79 15.15
N PHE A 226 -0.11 0.43 16.38
CA PHE A 226 -1.05 1.12 17.25
C PHE A 226 -0.27 1.75 18.42
N PRO A 227 0.36 2.92 18.21
CA PRO A 227 1.08 3.59 19.28
C PRO A 227 0.10 4.03 20.38
N LYS A 228 0.58 4.07 21.63
CA LYS A 228 -0.14 4.72 22.72
C LYS A 228 -0.06 6.23 22.51
N ILE A 229 -1.13 6.85 22.03
CA ILE A 229 -1.21 8.30 21.86
C ILE A 229 -1.96 8.88 23.07
N PRO A 230 -1.31 9.68 23.94
CA PRO A 230 -2.00 10.40 24.99
C PRO A 230 -3.14 11.23 24.39
N SER A 231 -4.32 11.24 25.03
CA SER A 231 -5.52 12.00 24.65
C SER A 231 -6.41 11.44 23.53
N TYR A 232 -6.06 10.32 22.88
CA TYR A 232 -6.98 9.65 21.94
C TYR A 232 -7.85 8.62 22.66
N ALA A 233 -9.18 8.76 22.54
CA ALA A 233 -10.14 7.81 23.10
C ALA A 233 -10.14 6.45 22.37
N ARG A 234 -9.57 6.39 21.15
CA ARG A 234 -9.40 5.16 20.36
C ARG A 234 -8.03 5.16 19.70
N SER A 235 -7.36 4.02 19.79
CA SER A 235 -6.15 3.70 19.04
C SER A 235 -6.44 3.71 17.54
N CYS A 236 -5.54 4.30 16.76
CA CYS A 236 -5.58 4.26 15.30
C CYS A 236 -4.24 3.72 14.79
N ILE A 237 -4.28 3.07 13.62
CA ILE A 237 -3.06 2.62 12.99
C ILE A 237 -2.28 3.83 12.47
N ASP A 238 -1.07 4.01 12.99
CA ASP A 238 -0.13 5.01 12.52
C ASP A 238 0.79 4.41 11.46
N CYS A 239 1.27 5.24 10.53
CA CYS A 239 2.25 4.86 9.52
C CYS A 239 3.28 5.97 9.41
N SER A 240 4.48 5.72 9.93
CA SER A 240 5.59 6.67 9.89
C SER A 240 6.67 6.21 8.91
N LYS A 241 7.20 7.17 8.14
CA LYS A 241 8.32 6.94 7.21
C LYS A 241 9.63 7.33 7.88
N GLY A 242 10.56 6.40 7.94
CA GLY A 242 11.93 6.59 8.38
C GLY A 242 12.94 6.22 7.30
N ARG A 243 14.22 6.39 7.62
CA ARG A 243 15.34 5.81 6.88
C ARG A 243 16.15 4.97 7.83
N SER A 244 16.63 3.82 7.39
CA SER A 244 17.58 3.05 8.18
C SER A 244 18.84 3.90 8.41
N LYS A 245 19.05 4.30 9.66
CA LYS A 245 20.33 4.80 10.14
C LYS A 245 20.89 3.68 10.99
N PHE A 246 22.16 3.32 10.83
CA PHE A 246 22.84 2.59 11.89
C PHE A 246 22.91 3.53 13.09
N HIS A 247 21.91 3.46 13.96
CA HIS A 247 22.15 3.58 15.37
C HIS A 247 22.19 2.14 15.87
N LYS A 248 23.32 1.75 16.48
CA LYS A 248 23.31 0.63 17.40
C LYS A 248 22.27 0.97 18.46
N TYR A 249 21.01 0.56 18.24
CA TYR A 249 20.12 0.31 19.35
C TYR A 249 20.71 -0.93 20.01
N ASN A 250 21.68 -0.69 20.91
CA ASN A 250 21.73 -1.51 22.09
C ASN A 250 20.32 -1.38 22.65
N CYS A 251 19.50 -2.43 22.53
CA CYS A 251 18.36 -2.61 23.42
C CYS A 251 18.97 -2.66 24.82
N VAL A 252 19.16 -1.48 25.42
CA VAL A 252 19.62 -1.36 26.80
C VAL A 252 18.42 -1.82 27.61
N GLY A 253 18.42 -3.11 27.94
CA GLY A 253 17.64 -3.62 29.05
C GLY A 253 18.01 -2.77 30.26
N ARG A 254 17.05 -1.95 30.71
CA ARG A 254 17.10 -1.47 32.08
C ARG A 254 16.81 -2.69 32.94
N LYS A 255 17.85 -3.13 33.65
CA LYS A 255 17.73 -4.00 34.81
C LYS A 255 16.78 -3.38 35.84
#